data_AF-A0A0C1JMJ7-F1
#
_entry.id   AF-A0A0C1JMJ7-F1
#
_cell.length_a   1.000
_cell.length_b   1.000
_cell.length_c   1.000
_cell.angle_alpha   90.00
_cell.angle_beta   90.00
_cell.angle_gamma   90.00
#
_symmetry.space_group_name_H-M   'P 1'
#
loop_
_entity.id
_entity.type
_entity.pdbx_description
1 polymer ?
#
loop_
_entity_poly.entity_id
_entity_poly.type
_entity_poly.pdbx_seq_one_letter_code
_entity_poly.pdbx_strand_id
1 'polypeptide(L)'
;MGKSSRHRLSRLTKGTYSNVFTQKKSKKNSLTKEDKRRNTVLAKERVLVENVIGMLKRFKIISNRYRNRRKRFGLRVNLLAGLYNYELKN
;
A
#
# COMPACT_ATOMS: atom_id res chain seq x y z
N MET A 1 15.52 39.24 20.64
CA MET A 1 14.45 38.46 19.99
C MET A 1 14.83 38.25 18.54
N GLY A 2 15.08 37.02 18.12
CA GLY A 2 15.57 36.75 16.76
C GLY A 2 15.78 35.27 16.50
N LYS A 3 14.72 34.47 16.65
CA LYS A 3 14.72 33.08 16.15
C LYS A 3 14.09 33.11 14.77
N SER A 4 14.82 32.69 13.73
CA SER A 4 14.27 31.96 12.57
C SER A 4 15.19 32.15 11.36
N SER A 5 15.81 31.06 10.90
CA SER A 5 16.09 30.82 9.46
C SER A 5 16.76 29.48 9.13
N ARG A 6 17.05 28.60 10.11
CA ARG A 6 17.74 27.31 9.82
C ARG A 6 16.87 26.05 9.76
N HIS A 7 15.56 26.18 9.52
CA HIS A 7 14.70 25.00 9.32
C HIS A 7 13.66 25.20 8.20
N ARG A 8 14.11 25.28 6.94
CA ARG A 8 13.15 25.17 5.82
C ARG A 8 13.70 24.56 4.53
N LEU A 9 14.58 23.57 4.60
CA LEU A 9 15.04 22.85 3.39
C LEU A 9 15.04 21.31 3.52
N SER A 10 14.17 20.73 4.36
CA SER A 10 13.99 19.26 4.43
C SER A 10 12.57 18.77 4.12
N ARG A 11 11.71 19.62 3.52
CA ARG A 11 10.30 19.29 3.23
C ARG A 11 9.97 19.05 1.74
N LEU A 12 10.93 18.60 0.93
CA LEU A 12 10.70 18.37 -0.51
C LEU A 12 10.83 16.91 -0.98
N THR A 13 10.62 15.91 -0.11
CA THR A 13 10.54 14.49 -0.56
C THR A 13 9.46 13.66 0.14
N LYS A 14 8.37 14.27 0.60
CA LYS A 14 7.17 13.50 0.97
C LYS A 14 6.29 13.37 -0.27
N GLY A 15 6.49 12.31 -1.05
CA GLY A 15 5.54 11.90 -2.08
C GLY A 15 4.15 11.85 -1.46
N THR A 16 3.23 12.65 -1.98
CA THR A 16 1.86 12.77 -1.48
C THR A 16 1.08 11.53 -1.92
N TYR A 17 1.14 10.45 -1.15
CA TYR A 17 0.22 9.33 -1.32
C TYR A 17 -1.16 9.77 -0.82
N SER A 18 -2.10 10.07 -1.71
CA SER A 18 -3.50 10.29 -1.36
C SER A 18 -4.14 8.93 -1.05
N ASN A 19 -4.62 8.74 0.18
CA ASN A 19 -5.38 7.53 0.52
C ASN A 19 -6.74 7.58 -0.18
N VAL A 20 -6.98 6.62 -1.08
CA VAL A 20 -8.25 6.51 -1.80
C VAL A 20 -9.23 5.64 -1.03
N PHE A 21 -10.24 6.28 -0.44
CA PHE A 21 -11.28 5.62 0.34
C PHE A 21 -12.56 5.42 -0.49
N THR A 22 -13.24 4.31 -0.25
CA THR A 22 -14.58 4.06 -0.79
C THR A 22 -15.59 4.97 -0.10
N GLN A 23 -16.51 5.56 -0.86
CA GLN A 23 -17.61 6.30 -0.27
C GLN A 23 -18.58 5.37 0.43
N LYS A 24 -18.91 5.70 1.67
CA LYS A 24 -19.83 4.94 2.51
C LYS A 24 -21.24 5.51 2.37
N LYS A 25 -22.25 4.65 2.26
CA LYS A 25 -23.66 5.06 2.40
C LYS A 25 -23.93 5.48 3.86
N SER A 26 -24.82 6.43 4.07
CA SER A 26 -25.37 6.75 5.39
C SER A 26 -26.89 6.55 5.38
N LYS A 27 -27.53 6.56 6.56
CA LYS A 27 -29.00 6.36 6.68
C LYS A 27 -29.81 7.37 5.85
N LYS A 28 -29.31 8.60 5.71
CA LYS A 28 -29.97 9.69 4.98
C LYS A 28 -29.38 9.96 3.60
N ASN A 29 -28.15 9.51 3.33
CA ASN A 29 -27.44 9.76 2.07
C ASN A 29 -27.11 8.43 1.38
N SER A 30 -27.92 8.09 0.40
CA SER A 30 -27.66 6.97 -0.50
C SER A 30 -26.53 7.30 -1.47
N LEU A 31 -25.78 6.28 -1.91
CA LEU A 31 -24.73 6.47 -2.90
C LEU A 31 -25.33 6.82 -4.26
N THR A 32 -24.77 7.85 -4.91
CA THR A 32 -25.08 8.17 -6.31
C THR A 32 -24.62 7.03 -7.23
N LYS A 33 -25.09 7.03 -8.49
CA LYS A 33 -24.67 6.02 -9.47
C LYS A 33 -23.17 6.13 -9.75
N GLU A 34 -22.65 7.35 -9.76
CA GLU A 34 -21.26 7.71 -9.96
C GLU A 34 -20.40 7.21 -8.79
N ASP A 35 -20.85 7.37 -7.55
CA ASP A 35 -20.14 6.85 -6.36
C ASP A 35 -20.06 5.33 -6.36
N LYS A 36 -21.16 4.66 -6.75
CA LYS A 36 -21.18 3.21 -6.90
C LYS A 36 -20.17 2.75 -7.94
N ARG A 37 -20.16 3.39 -9.12
CA ARG A 37 -19.18 3.07 -10.19
C ARG A 37 -17.75 3.26 -9.71
N ARG A 38 -17.45 4.38 -9.03
CA ARG A 38 -16.12 4.64 -8.46
C ARG A 38 -15.73 3.57 -7.43
N ASN A 39 -16.62 3.25 -6.50
CA ASN A 39 -16.39 2.20 -5.52
C ASN A 39 -16.16 0.83 -6.16
N THR A 40 -16.87 0.48 -7.24
CA THR A 40 -16.69 -0.77 -7.97
C THR A 40 -15.30 -0.86 -8.63
N VAL A 41 -14.83 0.22 -9.27
CA VAL A 41 -13.48 0.26 -9.85
C VAL A 41 -12.42 0.05 -8.77
N LEU A 42 -12.53 0.79 -7.66
CA LEU A 42 -11.61 0.65 -6.52
C LEU A 42 -11.65 -0.75 -5.91
N ALA A 43 -12.83 -1.37 -5.82
CA ALA A 43 -12.96 -2.73 -5.31
C ALA A 43 -12.24 -3.73 -6.23
N LYS A 44 -12.37 -3.60 -7.56
CA LYS A 44 -11.66 -4.46 -8.52
C LYS A 44 -10.15 -4.36 -8.38
N GLU A 45 -9.62 -3.15 -8.23
CA GLU A 45 -8.19 -2.93 -7.99
C GLU A 45 -7.72 -3.56 -6.66
N ARG A 46 -8.50 -3.38 -5.59
CA ARG A 46 -8.18 -3.94 -4.27
C ARG A 46 -8.14 -5.46 -4.27
N VAL A 47 -9.05 -6.14 -4.97
CA VAL A 47 -9.05 -7.61 -5.07
C VAL A 47 -7.72 -8.13 -5.60
N LEU A 48 -7.17 -7.50 -6.65
CA LEU A 48 -5.86 -7.89 -7.20
C LEU A 48 -4.74 -7.70 -6.16
N VAL A 49 -4.74 -6.57 -5.46
CA VAL A 49 -3.75 -6.27 -4.41
C VAL A 49 -3.86 -7.23 -3.23
N GLU A 50 -5.08 -7.54 -2.79
CA GLU A 50 -5.36 -8.48 -1.71
C GLU A 50 -4.88 -9.89 -2.03
N ASN A 51 -5.07 -10.36 -3.27
CA ASN A 51 -4.56 -11.65 -3.73
C ASN A 51 -3.02 -11.71 -3.64
N VAL A 52 -2.33 -10.66 -4.10
CA VAL A 52 -0.86 -10.56 -3.99
C VAL A 52 -0.42 -10.52 -2.54
N ILE A 53 -1.08 -9.74 -1.68
CA ILE A 53 -0.78 -9.70 -0.23
C ILE A 53 -1.01 -11.09 0.40
N GLY A 54 -2.07 -11.79 0.01
CA GLY A 54 -2.37 -13.16 0.46
C GLY A 54 -1.26 -14.13 0.11
N MET A 55 -0.77 -14.09 -1.13
CA MET A 55 0.40 -14.86 -1.58
C MET A 55 1.66 -14.51 -0.77
N LEU A 56 1.96 -13.22 -0.60
CA LEU A 56 3.14 -12.77 0.15
C LEU A 56 3.11 -13.19 1.63
N LYS A 57 1.92 -13.25 2.25
CA LYS A 57 1.75 -13.73 3.63
C LYS A 57 2.01 -15.24 3.80
N ARG A 58 2.05 -16.03 2.71
CA ARG A 58 2.47 -17.44 2.80
C ARG A 58 3.93 -17.57 3.24
N PHE A 59 4.77 -16.59 2.92
CA PHE A 59 6.16 -16.58 3.36
C PHE A 59 6.26 -16.16 4.83
N LYS A 60 6.87 -17.02 5.67
CA LYS A 60 7.09 -16.76 7.12
C LYS A 60 7.84 -15.46 7.40
N ILE A 61 8.62 -14.95 6.44
CA ILE A 61 9.34 -13.67 6.57
C ILE A 61 8.37 -12.46 6.67
N ILE A 62 7.17 -12.59 6.10
CA ILE A 62 6.12 -11.56 6.09
C ILE A 62 5.05 -11.85 7.14
N SER A 63 4.62 -13.12 7.31
CA SER A 63 3.54 -13.46 8.25
C SER A 63 3.93 -13.45 9.72
N ASN A 64 5.20 -13.76 10.04
CA ASN A 64 5.68 -13.78 11.41
C ASN A 64 6.51 -12.55 11.76
N ARG A 65 6.70 -12.32 13.06
CA ARG A 65 7.63 -11.30 13.54
C ARG A 65 9.05 -11.60 13.01
N TYR A 66 9.56 -10.68 12.19
CA TYR A 66 10.90 -10.79 11.64
C TYR A 66 11.96 -10.55 12.73
N ARG A 67 12.76 -11.58 13.05
CA ARG A 67 13.80 -11.55 14.11
C ARG A 67 15.24 -11.37 13.63
N ASN A 68 15.49 -11.29 12.32
CA ASN A 68 16.84 -11.18 11.77
C ASN A 68 17.25 -9.71 11.48
N ARG A 69 18.54 -9.43 11.25
CA ARG A 69 19.05 -8.09 10.93
C ARG A 69 18.37 -7.51 9.69
N ARG A 70 17.87 -6.28 9.83
CA ARG A 70 17.05 -5.59 8.81
C ARG A 70 17.86 -4.97 7.67
N LYS A 71 19.19 -4.89 7.76
CA LYS A 71 20.08 -4.31 6.71
C LYS A 71 19.82 -4.87 5.30
N ARG A 72 19.47 -6.16 5.19
CA ARG A 72 19.16 -6.84 3.91
C ARG A 72 17.68 -7.26 3.77
N PHE A 73 16.77 -6.69 4.56
CA PHE A 73 15.35 -7.07 4.50
C PHE A 73 14.74 -6.76 3.13
N GLY A 74 14.98 -5.57 2.58
CA GLY A 74 14.52 -5.20 1.24
C GLY A 74 14.98 -6.17 0.16
N LEU A 75 16.26 -6.58 0.17
CA LEU A 75 16.77 -7.57 -0.78
C LEU A 75 16.04 -8.92 -0.67
N ARG A 76 15.78 -9.40 0.56
CA ARG A 76 15.05 -10.67 0.77
C ARG A 76 13.62 -10.59 0.21
N VAL A 77 12.93 -9.48 0.46
CA VAL A 77 11.57 -9.27 -0.05
C VAL A 77 11.58 -9.13 -1.59
N ASN A 78 12.55 -8.42 -2.15
CA ASN A 78 12.69 -8.27 -3.61
C ASN A 78 12.94 -9.61 -4.30
N LEU A 79 13.77 -10.49 -3.72
CA LEU A 79 14.00 -11.83 -4.26
C LEU A 79 12.73 -12.68 -4.23
N LEU A 80 11.94 -12.60 -3.15
CA LEU A 80 10.65 -13.30 -3.07
C LEU A 80 9.63 -12.77 -4.08
N ALA A 81 9.58 -11.44 -4.28
CA ALA A 81 8.75 -10.84 -5.31
C ALA A 81 9.18 -11.28 -6.72
N GLY A 82 10.50 -11.35 -6.97
CA GLY A 82 11.06 -11.87 -8.21
C GLY A 82 10.66 -13.31 -8.48
N LEU A 83 10.74 -14.19 -7.47
CA LEU A 83 10.32 -15.58 -7.57
C LEU A 83 8.83 -15.71 -7.89
N TYR A 84 7.98 -14.97 -7.17
CA TYR A 84 6.53 -14.96 -7.43
C TYR A 84 6.20 -14.45 -8.85
N ASN A 85 6.88 -13.39 -9.31
CA ASN A 85 6.68 -12.88 -10.67
C ASN A 85 7.16 -13.87 -11.74
N TYR A 86 8.16 -14.70 -11.44
CA TYR A 86 8.59 -15.77 -12.33
C TYR A 86 7.54 -16.88 -12.40
N GLU A 87 7.01 -17.33 -11.26
CA GLU A 87 5.93 -18.32 -11.18
C GLU A 87 4.65 -17.86 -11.88
N LEU A 88 4.32 -16.57 -11.87
CA LEU A 88 3.14 -16.03 -12.57
C LEU A 88 3.27 -15.97 -14.09
N LYS A 89 4.50 -15.95 -14.61
CA LYS A 89 4.75 -15.86 -16.07
C LYS A 89 4.86 -17.23 -16.73
N ASN A 90 5.07 -18.29 -15.94
CA ASN A 90 5.05 -19.68 -16.37
C ASN A 90 3.64 -20.24 -16.28
#